data_AF-A0A3D4KKF4-F1
#
_entry.id   AF-A0A3D4KKF4-F1
#
_cell.length_a   1.000
_cell.length_b   1.000
_cell.length_c   1.000
_cell.angle_alpha   90.00
_cell.angle_beta   90.00
_cell.angle_gamma   90.00
#
_symmetry.space_group_name_H-M   'P 1'
#
loop_
_entity.id
_entity.type
_entity.pdbx_description
1 polymer ?
#
loop_
_entity_poly.entity_id
_entity_poly.type
_entity_poly.pdbx_seq_one_letter_code
_entity_poly.pdbx_strand_id
1 'polypeptide(L)' 'MDRIFAWDDHHGRVVYRIPGCTHKDGREDSDLSPVWLPAKASELPENVRLEDLRRVSVEE' A
#
# COMPACT_ATOMS: atom_id res chain seq x y z
N MET A 1 9.45 -11.09 -1.28
CA MET A 1 9.12 -9.71 -0.87
C MET A 1 7.64 -9.68 -0.58
N ASP A 2 7.28 -9.40 0.66
CA ASP A 2 5.89 -9.35 1.10
C ASP A 2 5.28 -8.00 0.75
N ARG A 3 4.12 -8.03 0.11
CA ARG A 3 3.32 -6.83 -0.16
C ARG A 3 2.51 -6.51 1.09
N ILE A 4 2.66 -5.30 1.60
CA ILE A 4 1.84 -4.81 2.71
C ILE A 4 0.70 -4.02 2.11
N PHE A 5 -0.53 -4.49 2.32
CA PHE A 5 -1.74 -3.80 1.89
C PHE A 5 -2.24 -2.84 2.97
N ALA A 6 -2.80 -1.72 2.52
CA ALA A 6 -3.42 -0.70 3.36
C ALA A 6 -4.61 -0.07 2.64
N TRP A 7 -5.45 0.62 3.40
CA TRP A 7 -6.54 1.43 2.87
C TRP A 7 -6.11 2.90 2.89
N ASP A 8 -6.08 3.51 1.72
CA ASP A 8 -5.87 4.94 1.55
C ASP A 8 -7.18 5.67 1.83
N ASP A 9 -7.28 6.26 3.02
CA ASP A 9 -8.50 6.95 3.50
C ASP A 9 -8.72 8.26 2.72
N HIS A 10 -7.65 8.85 2.18
CA HIS A 10 -7.69 10.12 1.46
C HIS A 10 -8.35 9.98 0.08
N HIS A 11 -7.96 8.97 -0.71
CA HIS A 11 -8.58 8.71 -2.03
C HIS A 11 -9.60 7.57 -2.01
N GLY A 12 -9.82 6.91 -0.87
CA GLY A 12 -10.82 5.84 -0.71
C GLY A 12 -10.52 4.60 -1.54
N ARG A 13 -9.26 4.11 -1.50
CA ARG A 13 -8.80 2.98 -2.34
C ARG A 13 -7.85 2.07 -1.60
N VAL A 14 -7.70 0.84 -2.11
CA VAL A 14 -6.65 -0.08 -1.63
C VAL A 14 -5.32 0.35 -2.21
N VAL A 15 -4.29 0.34 -1.36
CA VAL A 15 -2.91 0.56 -1.74
C VAL A 15 -2.04 -0.56 -1.20
N TYR A 16 -0.87 -0.75 -1.80
CA TYR A 16 0.14 -1.66 -1.29
C TYR A 16 1.52 -1.04 -1.36
N ARG A 17 2.41 -1.48 -0.47
CA ARG A 17 3.83 -1.14 -0.48
C ARG A 17 4.68 -2.39 -0.39
N ILE A 18 5.95 -2.27 -0.75
CA ILE A 18 6.92 -3.35 -0.65
C ILE A 18 8.17 -2.80 0.03
N PRO A 19 8.34 -2.99 1.35
CA PRO A 19 9.49 -2.51 2.11
C PRO A 19 10.83 -2.94 1.49
N GLY A 20 11.73 -1.97 1.32
CA GLY A 20 13.04 -2.19 0.70
C GLY A 20 12.99 -2.40 -0.81
N CYS A 21 11.84 -2.19 -1.45
CA CYS A 21 11.74 -2.18 -2.90
C CYS A 21 12.02 -0.78 -3.44
N THR A 22 12.92 -0.70 -4.41
CA THR A 22 13.10 0.50 -5.22
C THR A 22 12.06 0.50 -6.32
N HIS A 23 11.14 1.45 -6.28
CA HIS A 23 10.11 1.62 -7.28
C HIS A 23 10.72 2.19 -8.58
N LYS A 24 10.01 2.03 -9.71
CA LYS A 24 10.47 2.52 -11.03
C LYS A 24 10.74 4.03 -11.07
N ASP A 25 10.17 4.78 -10.15
CA ASP A 25 10.37 6.23 -9.99
C ASP A 25 11.70 6.57 -9.28
N GLY A 26 12.50 5.57 -8.90
CA GLY A 26 13.73 5.75 -8.13
C GLY A 26 13.51 5.96 -6.63
N ARG A 27 12.26 6.07 -6.18
CA ARG A 27 11.90 6.12 -4.76
C ARG A 27 12.01 4.73 -4.14
N GLU A 28 12.76 4.64 -3.04
CA GLU A 28 12.81 3.45 -2.21
C GLU A 28 11.68 3.49 -1.18
N ASP A 29 10.92 2.40 -1.08
CA ASP A 29 9.94 2.24 -0.01
C ASP A 29 10.66 1.99 1.33
N SER A 30 10.66 3.01 2.18
CA SER A 30 11.25 3.00 3.50
C SER A 30 10.20 3.36 4.56
N ASP A 31 10.42 3.02 5.83
CA ASP A 31 9.50 3.43 6.91
C ASP A 31 9.36 4.96 7.03
N LEU A 32 10.40 5.72 6.67
CA LEU A 32 10.40 7.18 6.65
C LEU A 32 9.74 7.77 5.40
N SER A 33 9.75 7.03 4.30
CA SER A 33 9.24 7.46 3.00
C SER A 33 8.47 6.29 2.37
N PRO A 34 7.28 5.96 2.91
CA PRO A 34 6.48 4.87 2.38
C PRO A 34 5.97 5.21 0.99
N VAL A 35 6.18 4.30 0.04
CA VAL A 35 5.69 4.40 -1.34
C VAL A 35 4.49 3.47 -1.49
N TRP A 36 3.32 4.07 -1.39
CA TRP A 36 2.04 3.37 -1.58
C TRP A 36 1.67 3.38 -3.05
N LEU A 37 1.46 2.19 -3.62
CA LEU A 37 0.98 1.99 -4.97
C LEU A 37 -0.50 1.61 -4.96
N PRO A 38 -1.29 2.07 -5.95
CA PRO A 38 -2.68 1.67 -6.07
C PRO A 38 -2.80 0.15 -6.29
N ALA A 39 -3.66 -0.49 -5.51
CA ALA A 39 -4.05 -1.90 -5.64
C ALA A 39 -5.56 -2.01 -5.81
N LYS A 40 -6.01 -3.16 -6.29
CA LYS A 40 -7.43 -3.50 -6.31
C LYS A 40 -7.79 -4.31 -5.07
N ALA A 41 -9.04 -4.16 -4.61
CA ALA A 41 -9.58 -5.03 -3.55
C ALA A 41 -9.53 -6.52 -3.92
N SER A 42 -9.61 -6.85 -5.21
CA SER A 42 -9.47 -8.22 -5.72
C SER A 42 -8.05 -8.78 -5.65
N GLU A 43 -7.04 -7.95 -5.40
CA GLU A 43 -5.65 -8.39 -5.18
C GLU A 43 -5.36 -8.70 -3.71
N LEU A 44 -6.31 -8.40 -2.81
CA LEU A 44 -6.18 -8.77 -1.41
C LEU A 44 -6.20 -10.29 -1.27
N PRO A 45 -5.41 -10.84 -0.34
CA PRO A 45 -5.52 -12.24 0.04
C PRO A 45 -6.96 -12.58 0.44
N GLU A 46 -7.43 -13.79 0.14
CA GLU A 46 -8.81 -14.22 0.43
C GLU A 46 -9.16 -14.12 1.93
N ASN A 47 -8.14 -14.15 2.79
CA ASN A 47 -8.24 -14.02 4.25
C ASN A 47 -8.11 -12.57 4.77
N VAL A 48 -7.97 -11.57 3.91
CA VAL A 48 -7.85 -10.16 4.28
C VAL A 48 -9.05 -9.39 3.74
N ARG A 49 -9.80 -8.76 4.64
CA ARG A 49 -10.90 -7.87 4.26
C ARG A 49 -10.43 -6.42 4.22
N LEU A 50 -11.16 -5.60 3.47
CA LEU A 50 -10.92 -4.15 3.40
C LEU A 50 -10.97 -3.49 4.79
N GLU A 51 -11.87 -3.97 5.65
CA GLU A 51 -12.06 -3.50 7.03
C GLU A 51 -10.87 -3.81 7.95
N ASP A 52 -10.08 -4.85 7.67
CA ASP A 52 -8.86 -5.22 8.40
C ASP A 52 -7.63 -4.42 7.94
N LEU A 53 -7.74 -3.68 6.82
CA LEU A 53 -6.61 -2.93 6.31
C LEU A 53 -6.28 -1.75 7.22
N ARG A 54 -4.99 -1.60 7.50
CA ARG A 54 -4.47 -0.39 8.16
C ARG A 54 -4.83 0.82 7.31
N ARG A 55 -5.45 1.81 7.93
CA ARG A 55 -5.73 3.10 7.28
C ARG A 55 -4.47 3.95 7.21
N VAL A 56 -4.21 4.48 6.03
CA VAL A 56 -3.09 5.38 5.76
C VAL A 56 -3.60 6.59 4.98
N SER A 57 -2.88 7.69 5.08
CA SER A 57 -3.12 8.88 4.29
C SER A 57 -1.95 9.00 3.32
N VAL A 58 -2.20 8.72 2.04
CA VAL A 58 -1.17 8.85 1.00
C VAL A 58 -1.21 10.28 0.47
N GLU A 59 -0.19 11.06 0.80
CA GLU A 59 0.02 12.39 0.21
C GLU A 59 0.62 12.23 -1.19
N GLU A 60 0.07 12.94 -2.18
CA GLU A 60 0.51 12.90 -3.59
C GLU A 60 1.82 13.65 -3.84
#